data_AF-A0A9X2FG22-F1
#
_entry.id   AF-A0A9X2FG22-F1
#
_cell.length_a   1.000
_cell.length_b   1.000
_cell.length_c   1.000
_cell.angle_alpha   90.00
_cell.angle_beta   90.00
_cell.angle_gamma   90.00
#
_symmetry.space_group_name_H-M   'P 1'
#
loop_
_entity.id
_entity.type
_entity.pdbx_description
1 polymer ?
#
loop_
_entity_poly.entity_id
_entity_poly.type
_entity_poly.pdbx_seq_one_letter_code
_entity_poly.pdbx_strand_id
1 'polypeptide(L)'
;MREILIAFALLAVAICCWKAAAMLHGRLYESEEARRLARVLRSLNESQPARDVAAHLSRGDARYVACRGESGGPVFPGISKAEWPVIQGSGNFWVIDGNAGAAESGYHRQLIDRAWQYARRYNEELQRKTKNPQ
;
A
#
# COMPACT_ATOMS: atom_id res chain seq x y z
N MET A 1 9.34 -52.14 12.73
CA MET A 1 10.01 -50.95 12.14
C MET A 1 9.35 -50.43 10.86
N ARG A 2 8.76 -51.27 10.00
CA ARG A 2 8.15 -50.85 8.73
C ARG A 2 6.84 -50.05 8.88
N GLU A 3 6.07 -50.31 9.93
CA GLU A 3 4.77 -49.66 10.19
C GLU A 3 4.90 -48.22 10.74
N ILE A 4 5.99 -47.93 11.48
CA ILE A 4 6.26 -46.60 12.04
C ILE A 4 6.57 -45.58 10.95
N LEU A 5 7.22 -46.01 9.85
CA LEU A 5 7.55 -45.16 8.71
C LEU A 5 6.32 -44.72 7.91
N ILE A 6 5.26 -45.54 7.85
CA ILE A 6 4.03 -45.21 7.12
C ILE A 6 3.23 -44.14 7.88
N ALA A 7 3.18 -44.22 9.21
CA ALA A 7 2.49 -43.23 10.05
C ALA A 7 3.12 -41.82 9.94
N PHE A 8 4.46 -41.73 9.87
CA PHE A 8 5.16 -40.45 9.69
C PHE A 8 4.91 -39.83 8.30
N ALA A 9 4.84 -40.66 7.24
CA ALA A 9 4.56 -40.18 5.89
C ALA A 9 3.13 -39.60 5.77
N LEU A 10 2.14 -40.24 6.41
CA LEU A 10 0.75 -39.75 6.41
C LEU A 10 0.58 -38.44 7.19
N LEU A 11 1.30 -38.28 8.31
CA LEU A 11 1.27 -37.03 9.09
C LEU A 11 1.88 -35.84 8.32
N ALA A 12 2.97 -36.06 7.58
CA ALA A 12 3.62 -35.02 6.78
C ALA A 12 2.73 -34.51 5.63
N VAL A 13 1.99 -35.41 4.97
CA VAL A 13 1.05 -35.05 3.89
C VAL A 13 -0.12 -34.23 4.44
N ALA A 14 -0.65 -34.58 5.62
CA ALA A 14 -1.73 -33.82 6.26
C ALA A 14 -1.32 -32.38 6.60
N ILE A 15 -0.09 -32.18 7.10
CA ILE A 15 0.44 -30.85 7.43
C ILE A 15 0.66 -30.00 6.16
N CYS A 16 1.14 -30.60 5.07
CA CYS A 16 1.30 -29.92 3.78
C CYS A 16 -0.06 -29.52 3.17
N CYS A 17 -1.05 -30.42 3.20
CA CYS A 17 -2.40 -30.14 2.72
C CYS A 17 -3.06 -29.00 3.51
N TRP A 18 -2.85 -28.91 4.82
CA TRP A 18 -3.45 -27.84 5.61
C TRP A 18 -2.81 -26.47 5.35
N LYS A 19 -1.48 -26.40 5.15
CA LYS A 19 -0.79 -25.16 4.75
C LYS A 19 -1.20 -24.70 3.35
N ALA A 20 -1.33 -25.62 2.41
CA ALA A 20 -1.79 -25.31 1.06
C ALA A 20 -3.25 -24.83 1.07
N ALA A 21 -4.13 -25.46 1.85
CA ALA A 21 -5.52 -25.04 2.01
C ALA A 21 -5.65 -23.67 2.70
N ALA A 22 -4.81 -23.37 3.69
CA ALA A 22 -4.76 -22.05 4.34
C ALA A 22 -4.23 -20.95 3.40
N MET A 23 -3.24 -21.26 2.56
CA MET A 23 -2.77 -20.34 1.51
C MET A 23 -3.82 -20.12 0.42
N LEU A 24 -4.58 -21.16 0.05
CA LEU A 24 -5.67 -21.04 -0.93
C LEU A 24 -6.87 -20.25 -0.36
N HIS A 25 -7.25 -20.50 0.90
CA HIS A 25 -8.32 -19.74 1.57
C HIS A 25 -7.96 -18.26 1.73
N GLY A 26 -6.69 -17.95 2.02
CA GLY A 26 -6.22 -16.55 2.08
C GLY A 26 -6.30 -15.82 0.74
N ARG A 27 -6.20 -16.52 -0.40
CA ARG A 27 -6.36 -15.93 -1.75
C ARG A 27 -7.82 -15.77 -2.19
N LEU A 28 -8.75 -16.52 -1.61
CA LEU A 28 -10.16 -16.53 -2.03
C LEU A 28 -11.03 -15.45 -1.36
N TYR A 29 -10.52 -14.77 -0.33
CA TYR A 29 -11.20 -13.66 0.36
C TYR A 29 -10.37 -12.36 0.33
N GLU A 30 -9.75 -12.04 -0.80
CA GLU A 30 -9.24 -10.68 -0.99
C GLU A 30 -10.41 -9.72 -1.28
N SER A 31 -10.62 -8.76 -0.38
CA SER A 31 -11.60 -7.71 -0.59
C SER A 31 -11.36 -6.93 -1.89
N GLU A 32 -12.40 -6.31 -2.42
CA GLU A 32 -12.28 -5.53 -3.64
C GLU A 32 -11.30 -4.37 -3.46
N GLU A 33 -11.31 -3.77 -2.27
CA GLU A 33 -10.43 -2.72 -1.79
C GLU A 33 -8.98 -3.16 -1.79
N ALA A 34 -8.67 -4.34 -1.21
CA ALA A 34 -7.32 -4.88 -1.20
C ALA A 34 -6.82 -5.15 -2.64
N ARG A 35 -7.68 -5.69 -3.52
CA ARG A 35 -7.34 -5.92 -4.93
C ARG A 35 -7.12 -4.62 -5.70
N ARG A 36 -7.93 -3.59 -5.45
CA ARG A 36 -7.77 -2.25 -6.03
C ARG A 36 -6.46 -1.63 -5.56
N LEU A 37 -6.18 -1.64 -4.26
CA LEU A 37 -4.96 -1.09 -3.67
C LEU A 37 -3.71 -1.80 -4.22
N ALA A 38 -3.72 -3.14 -4.29
CA ALA A 38 -2.62 -3.91 -4.88
C ALA A 38 -2.38 -3.59 -6.36
N ARG A 39 -3.43 -3.28 -7.14
CA ARG A 39 -3.26 -2.82 -8.54
C ARG A 39 -2.64 -1.44 -8.60
N VAL A 40 -3.10 -0.50 -7.77
CA VAL A 40 -2.53 0.85 -7.71
C VAL A 40 -1.05 0.77 -7.32
N LEU A 41 -0.71 0.07 -6.24
CA LEU A 41 0.68 -0.07 -5.78
C LEU A 41 1.60 -0.68 -6.84
N ARG A 42 1.13 -1.66 -7.63
CA ARG A 42 1.90 -2.23 -8.75
C ARG A 42 2.21 -1.24 -9.88
N SER A 43 1.44 -0.16 -10.01
CA SER A 43 1.70 0.89 -10.99
C SER A 43 2.67 1.97 -10.48
N LEU A 44 2.97 1.97 -9.18
CA LEU A 44 3.85 2.93 -8.52
C LEU A 44 5.25 2.36 -8.37
N ASN A 45 6.26 3.23 -8.35
CA ASN A 45 7.63 2.84 -8.06
C ASN A 45 7.88 2.85 -6.55
N GLU A 46 7.29 1.88 -5.85
CA GLU A 46 7.39 1.76 -4.39
C GLU A 46 8.83 1.71 -3.87
N SER A 47 9.74 1.13 -4.66
CA SER A 47 11.16 1.05 -4.32
C SER A 47 11.89 2.39 -4.44
N GLN A 48 11.46 3.27 -5.36
CA GLN A 48 12.11 4.54 -5.65
C GLN A 48 11.07 5.65 -5.92
N PRO A 49 10.31 6.11 -4.91
CA PRO A 49 9.29 7.15 -5.09
C PRO A 49 9.83 8.45 -5.70
N ALA A 50 11.12 8.74 -5.50
CA ALA A 50 11.77 9.91 -6.10
C ALA A 50 11.80 9.89 -7.65
N ARG A 51 11.78 8.71 -8.28
CA ARG A 51 11.65 8.59 -9.73
C ARG A 51 10.25 9.03 -10.18
N ASP A 52 9.21 8.64 -9.45
CA ASP A 52 7.84 9.06 -9.74
C ASP A 52 7.69 10.57 -9.54
N VAL A 53 8.26 11.13 -8.48
CA VAL A 53 8.30 12.60 -8.27
C VAL A 53 8.97 13.30 -9.45
N ALA A 54 10.16 12.85 -9.88
CA ALA A 54 10.87 13.46 -11.00
C ALA A 54 10.06 13.35 -12.31
N ALA A 55 9.43 12.20 -12.57
CA ALA A 55 8.58 12.00 -13.74
C ALA A 55 7.34 12.91 -13.71
N HIS A 56 6.66 13.04 -12.57
CA HIS A 56 5.51 13.93 -12.43
C HIS A 56 5.89 15.41 -12.57
N LEU A 57 6.96 15.86 -11.92
CA LEU A 57 7.45 17.23 -12.08
C LEU A 57 7.84 17.55 -13.52
N SER A 58 8.44 16.61 -14.25
CA SER A 58 8.77 16.80 -15.68
C SER A 58 7.54 17.02 -16.57
N ARG A 59 6.36 16.62 -16.09
CA ARG A 59 5.06 16.83 -16.75
C ARG A 59 4.28 18.02 -16.18
N GLY A 60 4.88 18.79 -15.28
CA GLY A 60 4.22 19.90 -14.58
C GLY A 60 3.23 19.46 -13.51
N ASP A 61 3.25 18.19 -13.07
CA ASP A 61 2.40 17.70 -11.99
C ASP A 61 3.14 17.79 -10.65
N ALA A 62 2.74 18.76 -9.83
CA ALA A 62 3.26 19.01 -8.49
C ALA A 62 2.22 18.70 -7.40
N ARG A 63 1.27 17.80 -7.69
CA ARG A 63 0.25 17.37 -6.73
C ARG A 63 0.83 16.42 -5.68
N TYR A 64 0.37 16.57 -4.45
CA TYR A 64 0.69 15.68 -3.34
C TYR A 64 -0.04 14.34 -3.45
N VAL A 65 0.51 13.33 -2.78
CA VAL A 65 -0.12 12.01 -2.65
C VAL A 65 -0.83 11.91 -1.33
N ALA A 66 -2.13 11.66 -1.39
CA ALA A 66 -2.96 11.42 -0.23
C ALA A 66 -3.27 9.93 -0.07
N CYS A 67 -3.44 9.49 1.16
CA CYS A 67 -4.11 8.25 1.52
C CYS A 67 -5.52 8.58 2.00
N ARG A 68 -6.47 7.64 1.96
CA ARG A 68 -7.77 7.81 2.64
C ARG A 68 -7.60 7.51 4.13
N GLY A 69 -8.07 8.39 5.02
CA GLY A 69 -7.96 8.24 6.47
C GLY A 69 -9.16 7.52 7.09
N GLU A 70 -9.05 7.22 8.39
CA GLU A 70 -10.10 6.54 9.18
C GLU A 70 -11.43 7.32 9.15
N SER A 71 -11.39 8.65 9.17
CA SER A 71 -12.60 9.51 9.07
C SER A 71 -13.05 9.78 7.62
N GLY A 72 -12.55 9.01 6.64
CA GLY A 72 -12.91 9.13 5.22
C GLY A 72 -12.23 10.27 4.45
N GLY A 73 -11.63 11.25 5.14
CA GLY A 73 -10.90 12.36 4.52
C GLY A 73 -9.49 12.02 4.03
N PRO A 74 -8.90 12.81 3.13
CA PRO A 74 -7.54 12.59 2.64
C PRO A 74 -6.50 12.96 3.71
N VAL A 75 -5.51 12.09 3.87
CA VAL A 75 -4.35 12.23 4.76
C VAL A 75 -3.11 12.41 3.91
N PHE A 76 -2.20 13.31 4.29
CA PHE A 76 -0.98 13.60 3.52
C PHE A 76 0.25 13.19 4.34
N PRO A 77 0.72 11.93 4.21
CA PRO A 77 1.85 11.44 4.99
C PRO A 77 3.12 12.21 4.61
N GLY A 78 3.98 12.51 5.58
CA GLY A 78 5.19 13.32 5.35
C GLY A 78 4.95 14.84 5.25
N ILE A 79 3.69 15.28 5.30
CA ILE A 79 3.31 16.70 5.27
C ILE A 79 2.77 17.14 6.64
N SER A 80 3.09 18.35 7.08
CA SER A 80 2.57 18.88 8.34
C SER A 80 1.04 18.97 8.30
N LYS A 81 0.37 18.57 9.40
CA LYS A 81 -1.10 18.64 9.50
C LYS A 81 -1.65 20.05 9.30
N ALA A 82 -0.86 21.09 9.62
CA ALA A 82 -1.24 22.47 9.39
C ALA A 82 -1.35 22.84 7.89
N GLU A 83 -0.65 22.11 7.02
CA GLU A 83 -0.67 22.33 5.56
C GLU A 83 -1.82 21.57 4.88
N TRP A 84 -2.41 20.58 5.54
CA TRP A 84 -3.45 19.72 4.95
C TRP A 84 -4.68 20.51 4.46
N PRO A 85 -5.24 21.47 5.22
CA PRO A 85 -6.39 22.26 4.74
C PRO A 85 -6.06 23.09 3.50
N VAL A 86 -4.81 23.56 3.37
CA VAL A 86 -4.36 24.35 2.21
C VAL A 86 -4.27 23.46 0.97
N ILE A 87 -3.69 22.27 1.11
CA ILE A 87 -3.60 21.29 0.01
C ILE A 87 -4.99 20.82 -0.41
N GLN A 88 -5.87 20.57 0.56
CA GLN A 88 -7.27 20.20 0.30
C GLN A 88 -8.02 21.31 -0.42
N GLY A 89 -7.95 22.55 0.08
CA GLY A 89 -8.65 23.70 -0.50
C GLY A 89 -8.17 24.07 -1.90
N SER A 90 -6.90 23.82 -2.23
CA SER A 90 -6.34 24.02 -3.57
C SER A 90 -6.59 22.86 -4.52
N GLY A 91 -7.05 21.70 -4.03
CA GLY A 91 -7.18 20.49 -4.85
C GLY A 91 -5.83 19.94 -5.34
N ASN A 92 -4.70 20.35 -4.75
CA ASN A 92 -3.35 20.00 -5.22
C ASN A 92 -2.92 18.61 -4.76
N PHE A 93 -3.75 17.59 -4.99
CA PHE A 93 -3.46 16.22 -4.60
C PHE A 93 -4.18 15.18 -5.44
N TRP A 94 -3.74 13.94 -5.34
CA TRP A 94 -4.46 12.75 -5.77
C TRP A 94 -4.41 11.70 -4.65
N VAL A 95 -5.37 10.77 -4.66
CA VAL A 95 -5.55 9.80 -3.57
C VAL A 95 -5.12 8.41 -4.04
N ILE A 96 -4.35 7.68 -3.23
CA ILE A 96 -4.15 6.25 -3.42
C ILE A 96 -5.44 5.53 -3.06
N ASP A 97 -6.08 5.01 -4.09
CA ASP A 97 -7.34 4.29 -4.02
C ASP A 97 -7.22 2.94 -3.31
N GLY A 98 -8.26 2.54 -2.58
CA GLY A 98 -8.34 1.25 -1.88
C GLY A 98 -7.86 1.27 -0.43
N ASN A 99 -7.49 2.42 0.14
CA ASN A 99 -7.12 2.56 1.55
C ASN A 99 -8.32 2.89 2.48
N ALA A 100 -9.51 2.35 2.21
CA ALA A 100 -10.74 2.83 2.86
C ALA A 100 -10.94 2.23 4.27
N GLY A 101 -10.67 3.05 5.29
CA GLY A 101 -11.32 3.03 6.61
C GLY A 101 -10.98 1.89 7.57
N ALA A 102 -10.93 0.64 7.12
CA ALA A 102 -10.59 -0.50 7.95
C ALA A 102 -9.91 -1.59 7.11
N ALA A 103 -8.76 -2.08 7.58
CA ALA A 103 -8.13 -3.25 6.98
C ALA A 103 -9.02 -4.48 7.19
N GLU A 104 -9.54 -5.04 6.10
CA GLU A 104 -10.41 -6.22 6.12
C GLU A 104 -9.65 -7.54 6.31
N SER A 105 -8.32 -7.51 6.14
CA SER A 105 -7.45 -8.66 6.33
C SER A 105 -6.03 -8.21 6.70
N GLY A 106 -5.21 -9.15 7.17
CA GLY A 106 -3.78 -8.90 7.40
C GLY A 106 -3.04 -8.49 6.12
N TYR A 107 -3.42 -9.05 4.97
CA TYR A 107 -2.87 -8.65 3.67
C TYR A 107 -3.29 -7.23 3.29
N HIS A 108 -4.57 -6.87 3.47
CA HIS A 108 -5.04 -5.51 3.25
C HIS A 108 -4.25 -4.52 4.11
N ARG A 109 -4.03 -4.81 5.40
CA ARG A 109 -3.21 -3.98 6.29
C ARG A 109 -1.80 -3.75 5.74
N GLN A 110 -1.14 -4.78 5.24
CA GLN A 110 0.20 -4.65 4.64
C GLN A 110 0.21 -3.74 3.40
N LEU A 111 -0.84 -3.81 2.58
CA LEU A 111 -0.97 -2.91 1.43
C LEU A 111 -1.20 -1.46 1.87
N ILE A 112 -2.00 -1.24 2.93
CA ILE A 112 -2.23 0.07 3.53
C ILE A 112 -0.91 0.67 4.04
N ASP A 113 -0.12 -0.12 4.79
CA ASP A 113 1.16 0.33 5.32
C ASP A 113 2.14 0.71 4.20
N ARG A 114 2.18 -0.07 3.11
CA ARG A 114 2.99 0.23 1.92
C ARG A 114 2.55 1.51 1.23
N ALA A 115 1.24 1.71 1.03
CA ALA A 115 0.70 2.94 0.48
C ALA A 115 1.07 4.16 1.31
N TRP A 116 1.00 4.02 2.64
CA TRP A 116 1.35 5.09 3.57
C TRP A 116 2.84 5.45 3.50
N GLN A 117 3.71 4.44 3.46
CA GLN A 117 5.15 4.63 3.30
C GLN A 117 5.52 5.25 1.94
N TYR A 118 4.88 4.79 0.86
CA TYR A 118 5.07 5.37 -0.46
C TYR A 118 4.68 6.85 -0.47
N ALA A 119 3.47 7.18 -0.03
CA ALA A 119 2.96 8.55 -0.02
C ALA A 119 3.85 9.47 0.82
N ARG A 120 4.32 8.99 1.98
CA ARG A 120 5.27 9.73 2.83
C ARG A 120 6.55 10.08 2.08
N ARG A 121 7.23 9.08 1.52
CA ARG A 121 8.51 9.27 0.81
C ARG A 121 8.36 10.13 -0.44
N TYR A 122 7.27 9.94 -1.18
CA TYR A 122 6.94 10.78 -2.33
C TYR A 122 6.77 12.25 -1.91
N ASN A 123 5.95 12.51 -0.89
CA ASN A 123 5.61 13.86 -0.44
C ASN A 123 6.83 14.60 0.14
N GLU A 124 7.65 13.92 0.95
CA GLU A 124 8.91 14.45 1.47
C GLU A 124 9.86 14.85 0.32
N GLU A 125 9.98 14.00 -0.70
CA GLU A 125 10.81 14.28 -1.88
C GLU A 125 10.24 15.42 -2.74
N LEU A 126 8.92 15.48 -2.92
CA LEU A 126 8.25 16.58 -3.61
C LEU A 126 8.50 17.92 -2.90
N GLN A 127 8.38 17.97 -1.57
CA GLN A 127 8.70 19.17 -0.80
C GLN A 127 10.17 19.57 -0.96
N ARG A 128 11.09 18.59 -0.94
CA ARG A 128 12.52 18.84 -1.12
C ARG A 128 12.83 19.50 -2.46
N LYS A 129 12.23 18.99 -3.55
CA LYS A 129 12.44 19.52 -4.90
C LYS A 129 11.75 20.86 -5.16
N THR A 130 10.58 21.09 -4.58
CA THR A 130 9.83 22.34 -4.77
C THR A 130 10.36 23.49 -3.92
N LYS A 131 10.92 23.22 -2.74
CA LYS A 131 11.54 24.25 -1.87
C LYS A 131 12.97 24.61 -2.30
N ASN A 132 13.70 23.67 -2.91
CA ASN A 132 15.05 23.87 -3.44
C ASN A 132 15.11 23.50 -4.94
N PRO A 133 14.55 24.34 -5.84
CA PRO A 133 14.70 24.13 -7.27
C PRO A 133 16.18 24.31 -7.64
N GLN A 134 16.84 23.21 -8.02
CA GLN A 134 18.20 23.24 -8.59
C GLN A 134 18.15 23.60 -10.07
#